data_AF-A0A651FP65-F1
#
_entry.id   AF-A0A651FP65-F1
#
_cell.length_a   1.000
_cell.length_b   1.000
_cell.length_c   1.000
_cell.angle_alpha   90.00
_cell.angle_beta   90.00
_cell.angle_gamma   90.00
#
_symmetry.space_group_name_H-M   'P 1'
#
loop_
_entity.id
_entity.type
_entity.pdbx_description
1 polymer ?
#
loop_
_entity_poly.entity_id
_entity_poly.type
_entity_poly.pdbx_seq_one_letter_code
_entity_poly.pdbx_strand_id
1 'polypeptide(L)'
;MFSLQNCQLKKAHVKKKRQKTDRSAKTAKHAKALPAAVSAVLDLKDNSVACRNIRIHGRRTSIRLDEQMWQALNEIAEIENCNIHDLCTTVYDSKDRDTGFTAALRIFLMNYYRMTLQNCNSCHHLPDRNGGNDNGST
;
A
#
# COMPACT_ATOMS: atom_id res chain seq x y z
N MET A 1 2.60 10.06 -16.43
CA MET A 1 2.93 8.63 -16.28
C MET A 1 3.92 8.55 -15.14
N PHE A 2 3.47 8.12 -13.96
CA PHE A 2 4.30 8.05 -12.76
C PHE A 2 5.45 7.08 -13.00
N SER A 3 6.67 7.59 -12.91
CA SER A 3 7.89 6.83 -13.14
C SER A 3 8.02 5.81 -12.02
N LEU A 4 7.68 4.55 -12.31
CA LEU A 4 7.89 3.37 -11.46
C LEU A 4 9.38 3.03 -11.38
N GLN A 5 10.19 3.96 -10.89
CA GLN A 5 11.59 3.74 -10.53
C GLN A 5 11.77 4.13 -9.08
N ASN A 6 11.38 3.21 -8.18
CA ASN A 6 12.08 2.97 -6.91
C ASN A 6 11.65 1.61 -6.33
N CYS A 7 12.08 0.56 -7.03
CA CYS A 7 12.17 -0.79 -6.48
C CYS A 7 13.31 -0.84 -5.46
N GLN A 8 13.12 -0.27 -4.25
CA GLN A 8 13.93 -0.57 -3.06
C GLN A 8 13.16 -0.21 -1.78
N LEU A 9 12.17 -1.01 -1.40
CA LEU A 9 11.66 -0.93 -0.02
C LEU A 9 12.67 -1.60 0.92
N LYS A 10 13.37 -0.75 1.66
CA LYS A 10 14.29 -1.09 2.74
C LYS A 10 13.57 -1.95 3.79
N LYS A 11 14.10 -3.14 4.08
CA LYS A 11 13.71 -3.95 5.22
C LYS A 11 14.07 -3.22 6.52
N ALA A 12 13.16 -2.41 7.05
CA ALA A 12 13.30 -1.82 8.37
C ALA A 12 13.04 -2.89 9.44
N HIS A 13 14.08 -3.17 10.22
CA HIS A 13 14.05 -4.02 11.40
C HIS A 13 13.07 -3.47 12.44
N VAL A 14 11.95 -4.16 12.66
CA VAL A 14 11.14 -3.98 13.88
C VAL A 14 11.50 -5.09 14.86
N LYS A 15 12.46 -4.80 15.75
CA LYS A 15 12.62 -5.52 17.02
C LYS A 15 11.49 -5.08 17.95
N LYS A 16 10.60 -5.98 18.38
CA LYS A 16 9.71 -5.68 19.51
C LYS A 16 9.64 -6.83 20.52
N LYS A 17 9.91 -6.42 21.77
CA LYS A 17 10.07 -7.20 23.00
C LYS A 17 8.91 -8.15 23.27
N ARG A 18 9.27 -9.32 23.81
CA ARG A 18 8.40 -10.18 24.64
C ARG A 18 7.78 -9.34 25.75
N GLN A 19 6.46 -9.30 25.83
CA GLN A 19 5.75 -9.09 27.09
C GLN A 19 4.64 -10.13 27.25
N LYS A 20 4.42 -10.45 28.51
CA LYS A 20 3.98 -11.71 29.12
C LYS A 20 2.50 -11.58 29.50
N THR A 21 1.75 -12.69 29.32
CA THR A 21 0.49 -13.16 29.99
C THR A 21 -0.56 -12.11 30.41
N ASP A 22 -1.85 -12.28 30.18
CA ASP A 22 -2.67 -13.32 30.81
C ASP A 22 -4.11 -13.34 30.21
N ARG A 23 -4.77 -14.50 30.36
CA ARG A 23 -6.23 -14.77 30.45
C ARG A 23 -7.21 -13.92 29.62
N SER A 24 -7.91 -14.55 28.68
CA SER A 24 -9.20 -15.22 28.96
C SER A 24 -9.82 -15.72 27.66
N ALA A 25 -10.09 -17.02 27.63
CA ALA A 25 -10.71 -17.73 26.51
C ALA A 25 -12.17 -17.32 26.33
N LYS A 26 -12.66 -17.28 25.07
CA LYS A 26 -13.86 -18.05 24.67
C LYS A 26 -14.17 -17.99 23.17
N THR A 27 -14.67 -19.13 22.70
CA THR A 27 -15.35 -19.45 21.43
C THR A 27 -14.50 -19.58 20.16
N ALA A 28 -13.75 -20.68 20.06
CA ALA A 28 -13.37 -21.30 18.79
C ALA A 28 -14.37 -22.42 18.47
N LYS A 29 -15.11 -22.33 17.36
CA LYS A 29 -15.79 -23.52 16.79
C LYS A 29 -15.63 -23.72 15.27
N HIS A 30 -15.02 -22.79 14.51
CA HIS A 30 -14.63 -23.02 13.10
C HIS A 30 -13.36 -22.23 12.69
N ALA A 31 -12.36 -22.11 13.57
CA ALA A 31 -11.19 -21.29 13.30
C ALA A 31 -10.10 -22.08 12.56
N LYS A 32 -10.11 -22.05 11.22
CA LYS A 32 -8.85 -22.19 10.49
C LYS A 32 -7.99 -21.00 10.92
N ALA A 33 -6.81 -21.26 11.50
CA ALA A 33 -5.91 -20.21 11.96
C ALA A 33 -5.64 -19.25 10.80
N LEU A 34 -6.09 -18.02 10.95
CA LEU A 34 -5.85 -16.96 9.97
C LEU A 34 -4.34 -16.68 9.98
N PRO A 35 -3.68 -16.49 8.82
CA PRO A 35 -2.26 -16.18 8.80
C PRO A 35 -2.00 -14.90 9.60
N ALA A 36 -0.88 -14.85 10.32
CA ALA A 36 -0.52 -13.73 11.21
C ALA A 36 -0.59 -12.36 10.51
N ALA A 37 -0.32 -12.32 9.19
CA ALA A 37 -0.47 -11.13 8.37
C ALA A 37 -1.90 -10.59 8.33
N VAL A 38 -2.91 -11.48 8.24
CA VAL A 38 -4.31 -11.07 8.24
C VAL A 38 -4.76 -10.64 9.64
N SER A 39 -4.28 -11.30 10.70
CA SER A 39 -4.52 -10.84 12.06
C SER A 39 -3.91 -9.46 12.35
N ALA A 40 -2.77 -9.13 11.72
CA ALA A 40 -2.14 -7.81 11.85
C ALA A 40 -2.95 -6.70 11.14
N VAL A 41 -3.51 -6.95 9.94
CA VAL A 41 -4.38 -5.95 9.26
C VAL A 41 -5.78 -5.83 9.90
N LEU A 42 -6.16 -6.78 10.75
CA LEU A 42 -7.39 -6.70 11.56
C LEU A 42 -7.19 -5.92 12.87
N ASP A 43 -6.00 -5.38 13.15
CA ASP A 43 -5.81 -4.46 14.27
C ASP A 43 -6.43 -3.09 13.95
N LEU A 44 -7.75 -3.02 14.03
CA LEU A 44 -8.58 -1.84 13.71
C LEU A 44 -8.58 -0.78 14.83
N LYS A 45 -7.53 -0.77 15.67
CA LYS A 45 -7.48 0.01 16.92
C LYS A 45 -7.70 1.51 16.71
N ASP A 46 -7.35 2.02 15.52
CA ASP A 46 -7.52 3.41 15.14
C ASP A 46 -8.42 3.56 13.89
N ASN A 47 -9.68 3.12 13.99
CA ASN A 47 -10.71 3.36 12.97
C ASN A 47 -11.40 4.74 13.12
N SER A 48 -10.67 5.75 13.60
CA SER A 48 -11.21 7.09 13.77
C SER A 48 -11.20 7.83 12.44
N VAL A 49 -12.31 8.51 12.11
CA VAL A 49 -12.40 9.34 10.91
C VAL A 49 -11.86 10.74 11.21
N ALA A 50 -10.79 11.12 10.54
CA ALA A 50 -10.19 12.44 10.65
C ALA A 50 -10.53 13.31 9.42
N CYS A 51 -10.93 14.56 9.68
CA CYS A 51 -11.09 15.57 8.65
C CYS A 51 -9.78 16.36 8.53
N ARG A 52 -9.16 16.37 7.35
CA ARG A 52 -7.93 17.15 7.09
C ARG A 52 -8.09 18.04 5.87
N ASN A 53 -7.33 19.12 5.85
CA ASN A 53 -7.30 20.05 4.73
C ASN A 53 -6.10 19.76 3.83
N ILE A 54 -6.39 19.65 2.53
CA ILE A 54 -5.36 19.61 1.50
C ILE A 54 -5.57 20.75 0.50
N ARG A 55 -4.57 21.01 -0.33
CA ARG A 55 -4.70 21.91 -1.47
C ARG A 55 -4.79 21.09 -2.75
N ILE A 56 -5.83 21.33 -3.54
CA ILE A 56 -6.01 20.80 -4.90
C ILE A 56 -6.07 22.01 -5.83
N HIS A 57 -5.16 22.11 -6.80
CA HIS A 57 -5.08 23.29 -7.70
C HIS A 57 -5.06 24.63 -6.94
N GLY A 58 -4.37 24.67 -5.79
CA GLY A 58 -4.32 25.84 -4.90
C GLY A 58 -5.60 26.09 -4.09
N ARG A 59 -6.70 25.36 -4.32
CA ARG A 59 -7.94 25.47 -3.55
C ARG A 59 -7.89 24.57 -2.32
N ARG A 60 -8.31 25.11 -1.18
CA ARG A 60 -8.41 24.35 0.07
C ARG A 60 -9.61 23.39 0.01
N THR A 61 -9.34 22.10 0.12
CA THR A 61 -10.35 21.03 0.12
C THR A 61 -10.29 20.29 1.45
N SER A 62 -11.43 20.17 2.13
CA SER A 62 -11.56 19.39 3.36
C SER A 62 -11.99 17.96 3.02
N ILE A 63 -11.28 16.96 3.53
CA ILE A 63 -11.52 15.55 3.24
C ILE A 63 -11.68 14.78 4.53
N ARG A 64 -12.66 13.87 4.56
CA ARG A 64 -12.90 12.94 5.68
C ARG A 64 -12.47 11.54 5.28
N LEU A 65 -11.48 11.00 5.99
CA LEU A 65 -10.93 9.66 5.80
C LEU A 65 -10.60 9.05 7.17
N ASP A 66 -10.60 7.72 7.23
CA ASP A 66 -10.09 6.98 8.39
C ASP A 66 -8.60 7.27 8.60
N GLU A 67 -8.15 7.27 9.86
CA GLU A 67 -6.76 7.58 10.22
C GLU A 67 -5.77 6.63 9.52
N GLN A 68 -6.12 5.36 9.42
CA GLN A 68 -5.35 4.36 8.66
C GLN A 68 -5.20 4.73 7.17
N MET A 69 -6.23 5.33 6.55
CA MET A 69 -6.15 5.79 5.16
C MET A 69 -5.27 7.04 5.03
N TRP A 70 -5.27 7.92 6.04
CA TRP A 70 -4.33 9.05 6.08
C TRP A 70 -2.88 8.59 6.22
N GLN A 71 -2.62 7.58 7.06
CA GLN A 71 -1.29 6.98 7.20
C GLN A 71 -0.83 6.38 5.87
N ALA A 72 -1.68 5.58 5.23
CA ALA A 72 -1.42 5.02 3.90
C ALA A 72 -1.11 6.10 2.85
N LEU A 73 -1.86 7.22 2.83
CA LEU A 73 -1.56 8.32 1.91
C LEU A 73 -0.17 8.93 2.14
N ASN A 74 0.24 9.08 3.41
CA ASN A 74 1.57 9.60 3.74
C ASN A 74 2.66 8.61 3.31
N GLU A 75 2.49 7.31 3.56
CA GLU A 75 3.44 6.28 3.13
C GLU A 75 3.63 6.29 1.61
N ILE A 76 2.54 6.39 0.85
CA ILE A 76 2.61 6.46 -0.62
C ILE A 76 3.34 7.72 -1.06
N ALA A 77 3.03 8.87 -0.45
CA ALA A 77 3.70 10.13 -0.76
C ALA A 77 5.22 10.05 -0.48
N GLU A 78 5.64 9.39 0.59
CA GLU A 78 7.05 9.13 0.91
C GLU A 78 7.71 8.18 -0.10
N ILE A 79 7.05 7.08 -0.46
CA ILE A 79 7.56 6.10 -1.43
C ILE A 79 7.76 6.75 -2.81
N GLU A 80 6.79 7.55 -3.25
CA GLU A 80 6.79 8.26 -4.53
C GLU A 80 7.58 9.58 -4.49
N ASN A 81 8.16 9.93 -3.33
CA ASN A 81 8.92 11.15 -3.09
C ASN A 81 8.17 12.42 -3.57
N CYS A 82 6.88 12.51 -3.23
CA CYS A 82 6.02 13.62 -3.60
C CYS A 82 5.24 14.17 -2.39
N ASN A 83 4.65 15.36 -2.52
CA ASN A 83 3.81 15.91 -1.47
C ASN A 83 2.41 15.26 -1.52
N ILE A 84 1.79 15.02 -0.36
CA ILE A 84 0.39 14.55 -0.28
C ILE A 84 -0.58 15.45 -1.06
N HIS A 85 -0.32 16.76 -1.14
CA HIS A 85 -1.12 17.69 -1.95
C HIS A 85 -1.03 17.39 -3.45
N ASP A 86 0.16 17.10 -3.95
CA ASP A 86 0.40 16.83 -5.38
C ASP A 86 -0.17 15.45 -5.76
N LEU A 87 0.01 14.47 -4.88
CA LEU A 87 -0.62 13.15 -5.02
C LEU A 87 -2.14 13.26 -5.10
N CYS A 88 -2.75 13.98 -4.15
CA CYS A 88 -4.19 14.19 -4.14
C CYS A 88 -4.69 14.96 -5.35
N THR A 89 -3.93 15.95 -5.83
CA THR A 89 -4.25 16.70 -7.04
C THR A 89 -4.24 15.76 -8.24
N THR A 90 -3.26 14.87 -8.36
CA THR A 90 -3.22 13.95 -9.50
C THR A 90 -4.36 12.93 -9.47
N VAL A 91 -4.75 12.45 -8.29
CA VAL A 91 -5.94 11.60 -8.14
C VAL A 91 -7.20 12.37 -8.52
N TYR A 92 -7.29 13.65 -8.15
CA TYR A 92 -8.41 14.52 -8.53
C TYR A 92 -8.50 14.75 -10.04
N ASP A 93 -7.36 14.82 -10.73
CA ASP A 93 -7.32 15.02 -12.18
C ASP A 93 -7.59 13.74 -12.96
N SER A 94 -7.28 12.58 -12.37
CA SER A 94 -7.42 11.27 -13.01
C SER A 94 -8.79 10.61 -12.76
N LYS A 95 -9.58 11.12 -11.80
CA LYS A 95 -10.89 10.55 -11.49
C LYS A 95 -11.91 10.86 -12.59
N ASP A 96 -12.94 10.01 -12.68
CA ASP A 96 -14.13 10.34 -13.46
C ASP A 96 -14.88 11.55 -12.86
N ARG A 97 -15.52 12.35 -13.73
CA ARG A 97 -16.29 13.53 -13.32
C ARG A 97 -17.42 13.15 -12.36
N ASP A 98 -18.05 12.01 -12.59
CA ASP A 98 -19.19 11.51 -11.80
C ASP A 98 -18.77 10.87 -10.47
N THR A 99 -17.48 10.58 -10.28
CA THR A 99 -16.98 10.00 -9.03
C THR A 99 -16.60 11.08 -8.03
N GLY A 100 -17.14 10.98 -6.82
CA GLY A 100 -16.76 11.85 -5.71
C GLY A 100 -15.28 11.69 -5.34
N PHE A 101 -14.60 12.79 -5.05
CA PHE A 101 -13.15 12.78 -4.84
C PHE A 101 -12.70 11.81 -3.73
N THR A 102 -13.39 11.80 -2.59
CA THR A 102 -13.04 10.89 -1.48
C THR A 102 -13.25 9.41 -1.84
N ALA A 103 -14.20 9.10 -2.73
CA ALA A 103 -14.39 7.73 -3.22
C ALA A 103 -13.24 7.33 -4.16
N ALA A 104 -12.88 8.21 -5.10
CA ALA A 104 -11.74 8.00 -5.98
C ALA A 104 -10.43 7.81 -5.19
N LEU A 105 -10.22 8.59 -4.13
CA LEU A 105 -9.04 8.49 -3.28
C LEU A 105 -8.94 7.16 -2.53
N ARG A 106 -10.08 6.63 -2.03
CA ARG A 106 -10.11 5.29 -1.40
C ARG A 106 -9.79 4.18 -2.40
N ILE A 107 -10.33 4.28 -3.62
CA ILE A 107 -10.06 3.31 -4.69
C ILE A 107 -8.59 3.38 -5.10
N PHE A 108 -8.03 4.59 -5.21
CA PHE A 108 -6.61 4.81 -5.49
C PHE A 108 -5.73 4.09 -4.47
N LEU A 109 -5.96 4.30 -3.16
CA LEU A 109 -5.21 3.63 -2.10
C LEU A 109 -5.26 2.10 -2.24
N MET A 110 -6.47 1.55 -2.42
CA MET A 110 -6.65 0.10 -2.58
C MET A 110 -5.88 -0.43 -3.81
N ASN A 111 -5.97 0.27 -4.93
CA ASN A 111 -5.29 -0.15 -6.17
C ASN A 111 -3.78 -0.04 -6.06
N TYR A 112 -3.27 1.00 -5.41
CA TYR A 112 -1.83 1.17 -5.18
C TYR A 112 -1.25 -0.04 -4.42
N TYR A 113 -1.84 -0.41 -3.27
CA TYR A 113 -1.35 -1.58 -2.51
C TYR A 113 -1.58 -2.90 -3.25
N ARG A 114 -2.66 -3.05 -4.04
CA ARG A 114 -2.84 -4.25 -4.88
C ARG A 114 -1.72 -4.40 -5.90
N MET A 115 -1.32 -3.30 -6.54
CA MET A 115 -0.23 -3.32 -7.51
C MET A 115 1.12 -3.62 -6.84
N THR A 116 1.42 -3.02 -5.69
CA THR A 116 2.69 -3.29 -4.99
C THR A 116 2.80 -4.76 -4.52
N LEU A 117 1.68 -5.38 -4.15
CA LEU A 117 1.63 -6.81 -3.81
C LEU A 117 1.80 -7.71 -5.04
N GLN A 118 1.22 -7.34 -6.19
CA GLN A 118 1.35 -8.10 -7.43
C GLN A 118 2.78 -8.09 -7.97
N ASN A 119 3.46 -6.95 -7.86
CA ASN A 119 4.85 -6.80 -8.33
C ASN A 119 5.85 -7.68 -7.56
N CYS A 120 5.47 -8.21 -6.39
CA CYS A 120 6.27 -9.21 -5.67
C CYS A 120 6.08 -10.64 -6.18
N ASN A 121 4.98 -10.94 -6.89
CA ASN A 121 4.64 -12.30 -7.34
C ASN A 121 5.29 -12.67 -8.70
N SER A 122 5.84 -11.70 -9.43
CA SER A 122 6.40 -11.91 -10.78
C SER A 122 7.91 -12.18 -10.79
N CYS A 123 8.56 -12.36 -9.63
CA CYS A 123 10.02 -12.60 -9.56
C CYS A 123 10.42 -14.09 -9.70
N HIS A 124 9.65 -14.90 -10.44
CA HIS A 124 10.01 -16.28 -10.79
C HIS A 124 10.00 -16.48 -12.31
N HIS A 125 10.84 -15.73 -13.02
CA HIS A 125 11.38 -16.21 -14.29
C HIS A 125 12.74 -15.54 -14.54
N LEU A 126 13.80 -16.16 -14.01
CA LEU A 126 15.09 -16.10 -14.68
C LEU A 126 14.94 -16.99 -15.93
N PRO A 127 15.17 -16.51 -17.16
CA PRO A 127 15.54 -17.44 -18.22
C PRO A 127 16.92 -17.98 -17.86
N ASP A 128 17.03 -19.30 -17.74
CA ASP A 128 18.29 -19.98 -17.53
C ASP A 128 19.31 -19.54 -18.58
N ARG A 129 20.40 -18.94 -18.10
CA ARG A 129 21.66 -18.90 -18.82
C ARG A 129 22.25 -20.30 -18.76
N ASN A 130 22.02 -21.15 -19.78
CA ASN A 130 23.00 -22.18 -20.09
C ASN A 130 22.91 -22.78 -21.51
N GLY A 131 24.04 -22.76 -22.21
CA GLY A 131 24.52 -23.88 -23.03
C GLY A 131 24.29 -23.81 -24.55
N GLY A 132 25.31 -23.39 -25.30
CA GLY A 132 25.34 -23.58 -26.76
C GLY A 132 26.53 -22.91 -27.45
N ASN A 133 27.72 -23.42 -27.18
CA ASN A 133 28.97 -23.17 -27.91
C ASN A 133 28.90 -23.73 -29.36
N ASP A 134 29.83 -23.30 -30.23
CA ASP A 134 30.27 -23.96 -31.49
C ASP A 134 29.34 -23.82 -32.73
N ASN A 135 29.69 -23.42 -33.97
CA ASN A 135 30.92 -23.14 -34.73
C ASN A 135 30.51 -22.18 -35.90
N GLY A 136 31.33 -21.25 -36.43
CA GLY A 136 32.61 -21.52 -37.05
C GLY A 136 32.44 -22.06 -38.48
N SER A 137 32.52 -21.16 -39.47
CA SER A 137 32.84 -21.41 -40.90
C SER A 137 31.79 -22.03 -41.82
N THR A 138 31.38 -21.27 -42.83
CA THR A 138 31.65 -21.56 -44.25
C THR A 138 31.76 -20.24 -45.01
#